data_AF-A0A840UCF1-F1
#
_entry.id   AF-A0A840UCF1-F1
#
_cell.length_a   1.000
_cell.length_b   1.000
_cell.length_c   1.000
_cell.angle_alpha   90.00
_cell.angle_beta   90.00
_cell.angle_gamma   90.00
#
_symmetry.space_group_name_H-M   'P 1'
#
loop_
_entity.id
_entity.type
_entity.pdbx_description
1 polymer ?
#
loop_
_entity_poly.entity_id
_entity_poly.type
_entity_poly.pdbx_seq_one_letter_code
_entity_poly.pdbx_strand_id
1 'polypeptide(L)'
;MGSVKRKRSARRQVWLRVHRWLALGLGLFLALEGVTGAALVFKESWLGAEVGDSMLTLMESPGATTTPASPDRLKAAALGAFPELERALGTAPPGRGFLPSENVIVFGPLRDRPGMGVAMLDPYSAQPRGFFVYDDLWLSKVVSLHTAMMLPPPAGRLLAASLGVVMMLSLVSGVWLWWPRGKRPDRWRRALLPGWQCLGLKPYARRWRDIHNLSAVALWLPMTLLAVTGVWLCVPMMFAGEEAMRSLKPVFSEIHASLMLGAVGQTLVVLAGVFLVVLYATGLAVWWQKKTRNRSSNS
;
A
#
# COMPACT_ATOMS: atom_id res chain seq x y z
N MET A 1 48.03 -18.59 0.28
CA MET A 1 47.56 -17.60 -0.71
C MET A 1 46.51 -16.69 -0.11
N GLY A 2 46.89 -15.47 0.27
CA GLY A 2 46.00 -14.49 0.87
C GLY A 2 44.91 -14.05 -0.11
N SER A 3 43.65 -14.25 0.26
CA SER A 3 42.51 -13.70 -0.46
C SER A 3 42.62 -12.17 -0.46
N VAL A 4 43.09 -11.59 -1.58
CA VAL A 4 43.03 -10.14 -1.80
C VAL A 4 41.54 -9.77 -1.80
N LYS A 5 41.06 -9.23 -0.68
CA LYS A 5 39.70 -8.70 -0.56
C LYS A 5 39.59 -7.55 -1.56
N ARG A 6 38.98 -7.82 -2.71
CA ARG A 6 38.73 -6.84 -3.77
C ARG A 6 37.98 -5.65 -3.15
N LYS A 7 38.65 -4.49 -3.03
CA LYS A 7 38.03 -3.27 -2.50
C LYS A 7 36.82 -2.92 -3.38
N ARG A 8 35.68 -2.58 -2.75
CA ARG A 8 34.50 -2.10 -3.50
C ARG A 8 34.87 -0.80 -4.22
N SER A 9 34.42 -0.63 -5.47
CA SER A 9 34.61 0.63 -6.20
C SER A 9 34.03 1.81 -5.42
N ALA A 10 34.62 3.00 -5.56
CA ALA A 10 34.20 4.21 -4.85
C ALA A 10 32.70 4.50 -5.02
N ARG A 11 32.20 4.40 -6.27
CA ARG A 11 30.77 4.53 -6.60
C ARG A 11 29.86 3.59 -5.79
N ARG A 12 30.25 2.33 -5.60
CA ARG A 12 29.48 1.35 -4.83
C ARG A 12 29.46 1.67 -3.34
N GLN A 13 30.51 2.29 -2.83
CA GLN A 13 30.56 2.72 -1.42
C GLN A 13 29.68 3.94 -1.17
N VAL A 14 29.59 4.86 -2.13
CA VAL A 14 28.67 6.02 -2.08
C VAL A 14 27.23 5.53 -2.06
N TRP A 15 26.81 4.76 -3.05
CA TRP A 15 25.44 4.22 -3.11
C TRP A 15 25.08 3.34 -1.93
N LEU A 16 26.01 2.56 -1.38
CA LEU A 16 25.78 1.82 -0.14
C LEU A 16 25.47 2.77 1.04
N ARG A 17 26.16 3.91 1.12
CA ARG A 17 25.87 4.92 2.16
C ARG A 17 24.50 5.55 1.92
N VAL A 18 24.19 5.94 0.68
CA VAL A 18 22.90 6.52 0.30
C VAL A 18 21.75 5.56 0.62
N HIS A 19 21.78 4.35 0.06
CA HIS A 19 20.77 3.31 0.31
C HIS A 19 20.54 3.07 1.80
N ARG A 20 21.64 2.95 2.57
CA ARG A 20 21.56 2.73 4.01
C ARG A 20 20.91 3.90 4.76
N TRP A 21 21.28 5.14 4.45
CA TRP A 21 20.75 6.29 5.18
C TRP A 21 19.30 6.60 4.79
N LEU A 22 18.92 6.38 3.52
CA LEU A 22 17.53 6.40 3.11
C LEU A 22 16.72 5.32 3.86
N ALA A 23 17.22 4.08 3.89
CA ALA A 23 16.53 2.99 4.57
C ALA A 23 16.44 3.18 6.10
N LEU A 24 17.45 3.77 6.75
CA LEU A 24 17.40 4.04 8.19
C LEU A 24 16.50 5.23 8.54
N GLY A 25 16.57 6.32 7.76
CA GLY A 25 15.82 7.54 8.03
C GLY A 25 14.35 7.45 7.61
N LEU A 26 14.07 6.82 6.47
CA LEU A 26 12.73 6.78 5.87
C LEU A 26 12.11 5.37 5.88
N GLY A 27 12.87 4.34 6.25
CA GLY A 27 12.37 2.96 6.21
C GLY A 27 11.25 2.67 7.19
N LEU A 28 11.13 3.41 8.30
CA LEU A 28 9.98 3.28 9.20
C LEU A 28 8.68 3.74 8.52
N PHE A 29 8.72 4.88 7.82
CA PHE A 29 7.56 5.37 7.08
C PHE A 29 7.18 4.42 5.93
N LEU A 30 8.18 3.90 5.20
CA LEU A 30 7.96 2.89 4.17
C LEU A 30 7.39 1.57 4.73
N ALA A 31 7.82 1.17 5.93
CA ALA A 31 7.27 0.00 6.61
C ALA A 31 5.82 0.24 7.05
N LEU A 32 5.51 1.44 7.54
CA LEU A 32 4.16 1.83 7.91
C LEU A 32 3.22 1.82 6.69
N GLU A 33 3.65 2.42 5.58
CA GLU A 33 2.96 2.38 4.29
C GLU A 33 2.70 0.94 3.81
N GLY A 34 3.69 0.07 3.96
CA GLY A 34 3.55 -1.35 3.63
C GLY A 34 2.50 -2.06 4.50
N VAL A 35 2.50 -1.80 5.81
CA VAL A 35 1.53 -2.39 6.75
C VAL A 35 0.11 -1.89 6.45
N THR A 36 -0.06 -0.58 6.25
CA THR A 36 -1.38 -0.02 5.93
C THR A 36 -1.87 -0.50 4.57
N GLY A 37 -1.01 -0.56 3.54
CA GLY A 37 -1.37 -1.09 2.23
C GLY A 37 -1.78 -2.57 2.29
N ALA A 38 -1.06 -3.40 3.05
CA ALA A 38 -1.43 -4.80 3.28
C ALA A 38 -2.79 -4.93 4.00
N ALA A 39 -3.06 -4.07 4.97
CA ALA A 39 -4.32 -4.09 5.69
C ALA A 39 -5.51 -3.68 4.79
N LEU A 40 -5.29 -2.74 3.86
CA LEU A 40 -6.32 -2.27 2.92
C LEU A 40 -6.73 -3.30 1.85
N VAL A 41 -5.97 -4.40 1.69
CA VAL A 41 -6.42 -5.55 0.90
C VAL A 41 -7.71 -6.15 1.49
N PHE A 42 -7.88 -6.05 2.82
CA PHE A 42 -9.04 -6.56 3.55
C PHE A 42 -10.12 -5.50 3.82
N LYS A 43 -10.11 -4.37 3.10
CA LYS A 43 -11.01 -3.24 3.34
C LYS A 43 -12.50 -3.61 3.31
N GLU A 44 -12.88 -4.61 2.52
CA GLU A 44 -14.26 -5.10 2.41
C GLU A 44 -14.74 -5.73 3.72
N SER A 45 -14.01 -6.74 4.17
CA SER A 45 -14.29 -7.43 5.43
C SER A 45 -14.12 -6.52 6.64
N TRP A 46 -13.15 -5.61 6.59
CA TRP A 46 -12.96 -4.61 7.65
C TRP A 46 -14.16 -3.66 7.73
N LEU A 47 -14.56 -3.05 6.60
CA LEU A 47 -15.71 -2.14 6.59
C LEU A 47 -16.96 -2.83 7.14
N GLY A 48 -17.24 -4.04 6.68
CA GLY A 48 -18.35 -4.86 7.17
C GLY A 48 -18.33 -5.09 8.68
N ALA A 49 -17.14 -5.31 9.26
CA ALA A 49 -16.98 -5.45 10.70
C ALA A 49 -17.21 -4.14 11.49
N GLU A 50 -16.98 -2.97 10.90
CA GLU A 50 -17.20 -1.66 11.56
C GLU A 50 -18.63 -1.15 11.42
N VAL A 51 -19.26 -1.31 10.24
CA VAL A 51 -20.61 -0.73 9.97
C VAL A 51 -21.73 -1.77 9.91
N GLY A 52 -21.39 -3.06 9.85
CA GLY A 52 -22.32 -4.17 9.71
C GLY A 52 -22.55 -4.58 8.25
N ASP A 53 -22.35 -5.86 7.94
CA ASP A 53 -22.51 -6.43 6.59
C ASP A 53 -23.88 -6.16 5.98
N SER A 54 -24.95 -6.17 6.79
CA SER A 54 -26.32 -5.92 6.34
C SER A 54 -26.54 -4.54 5.71
N MET A 55 -25.65 -3.58 6.00
CA MET A 55 -25.67 -2.25 5.41
C MET A 55 -25.00 -2.22 4.02
N LEU A 56 -24.07 -3.14 3.77
CA LEU A 56 -23.26 -3.19 2.53
C LEU A 56 -23.85 -4.15 1.49
N THR A 57 -24.57 -5.18 1.91
CA THR A 57 -25.16 -6.19 1.04
C THR A 57 -26.55 -5.79 0.54
N LEU A 58 -26.89 -6.21 -0.67
CA LEU A 58 -28.25 -6.11 -1.20
C LEU A 58 -29.19 -7.05 -0.44
N MET A 59 -30.40 -6.58 -0.10
CA MET A 59 -31.40 -7.45 0.54
C MET A 59 -32.06 -8.41 -0.43
N GLU A 60 -32.40 -7.91 -1.62
CA GLU A 60 -33.12 -8.67 -2.62
C GLU A 60 -32.40 -8.55 -3.95
N SER A 61 -32.21 -9.69 -4.62
CA SER A 61 -31.74 -9.67 -6.00
C SER A 61 -32.83 -9.04 -6.88
N PRO A 62 -32.48 -8.06 -7.72
CA PRO A 62 -33.44 -7.44 -8.61
C PRO A 62 -34.04 -8.48 -9.56
N GLY A 63 -35.32 -8.31 -9.89
CA GLY A 63 -35.92 -9.02 -11.00
C GLY A 63 -35.24 -8.62 -12.32
N ALA A 64 -35.29 -9.50 -13.33
CA ALA A 64 -34.59 -9.30 -14.61
C ALA A 64 -34.94 -7.99 -15.36
N THR A 65 -36.02 -7.30 -14.98
CA THR A 65 -36.51 -6.06 -15.60
C THR A 65 -36.47 -4.84 -14.68
N THR A 66 -35.93 -4.96 -13.46
CA THR A 66 -35.92 -3.85 -12.49
C THR A 66 -34.88 -2.80 -12.88
N THR A 67 -35.34 -1.57 -13.10
CA THR A 67 -34.46 -0.43 -13.39
C THR A 67 -33.94 0.20 -12.09
N PRO A 68 -32.65 0.61 -12.03
CA PRO A 68 -32.13 1.35 -10.89
C PRO A 68 -32.87 2.68 -10.66
N ALA A 69 -33.01 3.07 -9.40
CA ALA A 69 -33.56 4.36 -9.02
C ALA A 69 -32.71 5.52 -9.57
N SER A 70 -33.36 6.65 -9.87
CA SER A 70 -32.65 7.85 -10.32
C SER A 70 -31.76 8.41 -9.18
N PRO A 71 -30.60 9.01 -9.50
CA PRO A 71 -29.75 9.65 -8.51
C PRO A 71 -30.49 10.66 -7.63
N ASP A 72 -31.43 11.41 -8.19
CA ASP A 72 -32.19 12.42 -7.43
C ASP A 72 -33.16 11.78 -6.45
N ARG A 73 -33.80 10.66 -6.82
CA ARG A 73 -34.64 9.88 -5.91
C ARG A 73 -33.82 9.32 -4.75
N LEU A 74 -32.63 8.79 -5.03
CA LEU A 74 -31.70 8.27 -4.01
C LEU A 74 -31.25 9.37 -3.05
N LYS A 75 -30.87 10.55 -3.57
CA LYS A 75 -30.50 11.70 -2.73
C LYS A 75 -31.67 12.18 -1.86
N ALA A 76 -32.88 12.27 -2.43
CA ALA A 76 -34.07 12.69 -1.69
C ALA A 76 -34.42 11.69 -0.58
N ALA A 77 -34.37 10.38 -0.87
CA ALA A 77 -34.59 9.33 0.12
C ALA A 77 -33.54 9.38 1.26
N ALA A 78 -32.27 9.60 0.92
CA ALA A 78 -31.20 9.73 1.91
C ALA A 78 -31.43 10.91 2.86
N LEU A 79 -31.73 12.10 2.31
CA LEU A 79 -31.96 13.31 3.10
C LEU A 79 -33.24 13.22 3.94
N GLY A 80 -34.26 12.51 3.46
CA GLY A 80 -35.49 12.27 4.22
C GLY A 80 -35.30 11.27 5.37
N ALA A 81 -34.43 10.28 5.19
CA ALA A 81 -34.19 9.22 6.18
C ALA A 81 -33.12 9.59 7.22
N PHE A 82 -32.15 10.43 6.86
CA PHE A 82 -31.00 10.77 7.69
C PHE A 82 -30.86 12.30 7.85
N PRO A 83 -31.54 12.91 8.85
CA PRO A 83 -31.52 14.36 9.08
C PRO A 83 -30.13 14.93 9.44
N GLU A 84 -29.21 14.07 9.87
CA GLU A 84 -27.82 14.38 10.19
C GLU A 84 -27.01 14.79 8.94
N LEU A 85 -27.43 14.32 7.76
CA LEU A 85 -26.82 14.65 6.48
C LEU A 85 -27.34 16.03 6.02
N GLU A 86 -26.47 17.05 6.03
CA GLU A 86 -26.86 18.43 5.71
C GLU A 86 -27.33 18.56 4.25
N ARG A 87 -26.59 17.91 3.33
CA ARG A 87 -26.88 17.87 1.90
C ARG A 87 -26.20 16.67 1.25
N ALA A 88 -26.77 16.18 0.16
CA ALA A 88 -26.15 15.13 -0.65
C ALA A 88 -25.25 15.75 -1.74
N LEU A 89 -23.93 15.50 -1.67
CA LEU A 89 -22.97 15.96 -2.67
C LEU A 89 -22.97 15.09 -3.93
N GLY A 90 -23.26 13.80 -3.79
CA GLY A 90 -23.22 12.86 -4.91
C GLY A 90 -23.71 11.47 -4.55
N THR A 91 -23.77 10.63 -5.58
CA THR A 91 -24.13 9.20 -5.50
C THR A 91 -23.02 8.38 -6.12
N ALA A 92 -22.57 7.31 -5.47
CA ALA A 92 -21.68 6.32 -6.07
C ALA A 92 -22.46 5.02 -6.33
N PRO A 93 -22.46 4.48 -7.56
CA PRO A 93 -23.12 3.21 -7.86
C PRO A 93 -22.49 2.02 -7.08
N PRO A 94 -23.22 0.90 -6.99
CA PRO A 94 -22.67 -0.35 -6.43
C PRO A 94 -21.32 -0.71 -7.04
N GLY A 95 -20.35 -1.05 -6.19
CA GLY A 95 -18.98 -1.37 -6.60
C GLY A 95 -18.17 -0.23 -7.24
N ARG A 96 -18.72 0.99 -7.35
CA ARG A 96 -18.07 2.15 -8.01
C ARG A 96 -17.97 3.38 -7.11
N GLY A 97 -17.63 3.18 -5.84
CA GLY A 97 -17.40 4.23 -4.85
C GLY A 97 -16.04 4.15 -4.15
N PHE A 98 -15.84 5.04 -3.17
CA PHE A 98 -14.67 5.03 -2.30
C PHE A 98 -14.73 3.95 -1.21
N LEU A 99 -15.92 3.36 -1.01
CA LEU A 99 -16.15 2.19 -0.17
C LEU A 99 -16.70 1.04 -1.02
N PRO A 100 -16.32 -0.20 -0.70
CA PRO A 100 -16.96 -1.37 -1.29
C PRO A 100 -18.38 -1.53 -0.72
N SER A 101 -19.37 -1.64 -1.60
CA SER A 101 -20.77 -1.85 -1.24
C SER A 101 -21.54 -2.36 -2.47
N GLU A 102 -22.50 -3.23 -2.24
CA GLU A 102 -23.51 -3.62 -3.24
C GLU A 102 -24.68 -2.61 -3.28
N ASN A 103 -24.77 -1.74 -2.27
CA ASN A 103 -25.72 -0.64 -2.20
C ASN A 103 -25.15 0.65 -2.81
N VAL A 104 -26.04 1.60 -3.14
CA VAL A 104 -25.64 2.95 -3.55
C VAL A 104 -25.15 3.73 -2.33
N ILE A 105 -24.04 4.45 -2.52
CA ILE A 105 -23.50 5.38 -1.54
C ILE A 105 -24.03 6.77 -1.85
N VAL A 106 -24.73 7.40 -0.91
CA VAL A 106 -25.01 8.84 -0.92
C VAL A 106 -24.16 9.49 0.16
N PHE A 107 -23.36 10.50 -0.20
CA PHE A 107 -22.41 11.12 0.72
C PHE A 107 -22.53 12.63 0.74
N GLY A 108 -22.14 13.24 1.86
CA GLY A 108 -22.15 14.68 2.04
C GLY A 108 -21.73 15.14 3.44
N PRO A 109 -21.67 16.45 3.69
CA PRO A 109 -21.31 16.99 4.99
C PRO A 109 -22.40 16.72 6.03
N LEU A 110 -21.97 16.57 7.28
CA LEU A 110 -22.87 16.51 8.42
C LEU A 110 -23.35 17.91 8.83
N ARG A 111 -24.56 18.00 9.36
CA ARG A 111 -25.18 19.26 9.80
C ARG A 111 -24.54 19.82 11.08
N ASP A 112 -24.26 18.95 12.05
CA ASP A 112 -23.95 19.38 13.42
C ASP A 112 -22.45 19.40 13.74
N ARG A 113 -21.62 18.81 12.89
CA ARG A 113 -20.17 18.73 13.10
C ARG A 113 -19.41 18.55 11.78
N PRO A 114 -18.11 18.88 11.71
CA PRO A 114 -17.32 18.57 10.52
C PRO A 114 -17.22 17.05 10.33
N GLY A 115 -17.43 16.60 9.10
CA GLY A 115 -17.28 15.20 8.70
C GLY A 115 -18.10 14.85 7.47
N MET A 116 -17.81 13.69 6.89
CA MET A 116 -18.50 13.11 5.74
C MET A 116 -19.46 12.02 6.22
N GLY A 117 -20.76 12.33 6.17
CA GLY A 117 -21.81 11.34 6.33
C GLY A 117 -21.94 10.46 5.08
N VAL A 118 -22.19 9.18 5.30
CA VAL A 118 -22.40 8.19 4.26
C VAL A 118 -23.69 7.42 4.54
N ALA A 119 -24.65 7.56 3.63
CA ALA A 119 -25.89 6.81 3.62
C ALA A 119 -25.81 5.69 2.57
N MET A 120 -26.12 4.47 2.99
CA MET A 120 -26.26 3.30 2.12
C MET A 120 -27.73 3.14 1.73
N LEU A 121 -28.01 3.05 0.44
CA LEU A 121 -29.37 2.92 -0.09
C LEU A 121 -29.45 1.76 -1.08
N ASP A 122 -30.57 1.07 -1.06
CA ASP A 122 -30.87 0.06 -2.07
C ASP A 122 -30.95 0.71 -3.47
N PRO A 123 -30.21 0.21 -4.47
CA PRO A 123 -30.11 0.82 -5.79
C PRO A 123 -31.42 0.86 -6.57
N TYR A 124 -32.42 0.04 -6.22
CA TYR A 124 -33.65 -0.13 -7.01
C TYR A 124 -34.84 0.54 -6.31
N SER A 125 -35.06 0.19 -5.05
CA SER A 125 -36.17 0.70 -4.25
C SER A 125 -35.91 2.09 -3.66
N ALA A 126 -34.63 2.51 -3.61
CA ALA A 126 -34.15 3.66 -2.85
C ALA A 126 -34.43 3.56 -1.34
N GLN A 127 -34.61 2.35 -0.81
CA GLN A 127 -34.78 2.16 0.63
C GLN A 127 -33.47 2.43 1.38
N PRO A 128 -33.50 3.22 2.47
CA PRO A 128 -32.35 3.43 3.34
C PRO A 128 -31.93 2.13 4.03
N ARG A 129 -30.64 1.81 3.96
CA ARG A 129 -30.02 0.63 4.57
C ARG A 129 -29.30 0.97 5.87
N GLY A 130 -28.69 2.14 5.92
CA GLY A 130 -28.05 2.65 7.12
C GLY A 130 -27.18 3.85 6.83
N PHE A 131 -26.65 4.43 7.91
CA PHE A 131 -25.88 5.66 7.88
C PHE A 131 -24.73 5.58 8.88
N PHE A 132 -23.58 6.14 8.49
CA PHE A 132 -22.42 6.28 9.36
C PHE A 132 -21.57 7.48 8.94
N VAL A 133 -20.69 7.91 9.84
CA VAL A 133 -19.71 8.95 9.55
C VAL A 133 -18.40 8.32 9.11
N TYR A 134 -17.97 8.59 7.89
CA TYR A 134 -16.76 8.00 7.32
C TYR A 134 -15.50 8.34 8.14
N ASP A 135 -15.40 9.57 8.65
CA ASP A 135 -14.23 10.03 9.41
C ASP A 135 -14.05 9.35 10.78
N ASP A 136 -15.12 8.76 11.34
CA ASP A 136 -15.04 8.06 12.63
C ASP A 136 -14.42 6.66 12.49
N LEU A 137 -14.50 6.07 11.28
CA LEU A 137 -14.05 4.71 11.01
C LEU A 137 -12.54 4.55 11.19
N TRP A 138 -12.13 3.42 11.75
CA TRP A 138 -10.72 3.01 11.77
C TRP A 138 -10.19 2.78 10.36
N LEU A 139 -10.99 2.19 9.48
CA LEU A 139 -10.68 2.04 8.07
C LEU A 139 -10.31 3.38 7.42
N SER A 140 -11.08 4.45 7.68
CA SER A 140 -10.79 5.79 7.14
C SER A 140 -9.44 6.33 7.61
N LYS A 141 -9.10 6.14 8.90
CA LYS A 141 -7.81 6.52 9.47
C LYS A 141 -6.66 5.76 8.78
N VAL A 142 -6.83 4.48 8.49
CA VAL A 142 -5.82 3.68 7.76
C VAL A 142 -5.70 4.09 6.29
N VAL A 143 -6.82 4.38 5.61
CA VAL A 143 -6.79 4.94 4.24
C VAL A 143 -6.07 6.28 4.23
N SER A 144 -6.36 7.16 5.19
CA SER A 144 -5.72 8.48 5.32
C SER A 144 -4.22 8.35 5.59
N LEU A 145 -3.83 7.42 6.45
CA LEU A 145 -2.42 7.11 6.70
C LEU A 145 -1.75 6.61 5.41
N HIS A 146 -2.31 5.65 4.69
CA HIS A 146 -1.69 5.08 3.49
C HIS A 146 -1.63 6.05 2.29
N THR A 147 -2.63 6.91 2.13
CA THR A 147 -2.74 7.76 0.93
C THR A 147 -2.16 9.15 1.12
N ALA A 148 -2.05 9.61 2.36
CA ALA A 148 -1.65 10.98 2.68
C ALA A 148 -0.85 11.11 3.98
N MET A 149 -0.41 10.01 4.61
CA MET A 149 0.30 10.04 5.90
C MET A 149 -0.45 10.79 7.01
N MET A 150 -1.79 10.75 6.97
CA MET A 150 -2.67 11.54 7.86
C MET A 150 -2.48 13.06 7.79
N LEU A 151 -1.83 13.56 6.74
CA LEU A 151 -1.69 15.00 6.49
C LEU A 151 -2.77 15.49 5.52
N PRO A 152 -3.17 16.77 5.60
CA PRO A 152 -4.09 17.36 4.64
C PRO A 152 -3.55 17.27 3.20
N PRO A 153 -4.39 16.86 2.22
CA PRO A 153 -4.07 17.03 0.81
C PRO A 153 -3.95 18.53 0.45
N PRO A 154 -3.02 18.94 -0.44
CA PRO A 154 -2.18 18.10 -1.30
C PRO A 154 -0.87 17.62 -0.67
N ALA A 155 -0.45 18.21 0.46
CA ALA A 155 0.87 17.96 1.06
C ALA A 155 1.08 16.50 1.44
N GLY A 156 0.08 15.86 2.05
CA GLY A 156 0.16 14.45 2.44
C GLY A 156 0.37 13.50 1.25
N ARG A 157 -0.37 13.73 0.15
CA ARG A 157 -0.24 12.94 -1.08
C ARG A 157 1.14 13.11 -1.74
N LEU A 158 1.68 14.34 -1.71
CA LEU A 158 3.03 14.61 -2.22
C LEU A 158 4.10 13.91 -1.38
N LEU A 159 3.93 13.87 -0.05
CA LEU A 159 4.81 13.12 0.84
C LEU A 159 4.78 11.62 0.55
N ALA A 160 3.58 11.02 0.45
CA ALA A 160 3.42 9.60 0.09
C ALA A 160 4.06 9.28 -1.27
N ALA A 161 3.86 10.13 -2.28
CA ALA A 161 4.52 10.00 -3.58
C ALA A 161 6.06 10.09 -3.47
N SER A 162 6.58 11.00 -2.64
CA SER A 162 8.03 11.15 -2.43
C SER A 162 8.64 9.92 -1.76
N LEU A 163 7.93 9.33 -0.78
CA LEU A 163 8.32 8.05 -0.16
C LEU A 163 8.33 6.93 -1.20
N GLY A 164 7.32 6.85 -2.07
CA GLY A 164 7.29 5.91 -3.18
C GLY A 164 8.48 6.05 -4.14
N VAL A 165 8.90 7.27 -4.47
CA VAL A 165 10.11 7.50 -5.28
C VAL A 165 11.38 7.05 -4.54
N VAL A 166 11.49 7.34 -3.25
CA VAL A 166 12.61 6.85 -2.41
C VAL A 166 12.64 5.32 -2.38
N MET A 167 11.49 4.66 -2.29
CA MET A 167 11.38 3.21 -2.40
C MET A 167 11.95 2.72 -3.73
N MET A 168 11.53 3.30 -4.86
CA MET A 168 12.00 2.90 -6.19
C MET A 168 13.53 3.02 -6.30
N LEU A 169 14.10 4.14 -5.83
CA LEU A 169 15.55 4.34 -5.78
C LEU A 169 16.24 3.31 -4.89
N SER A 170 15.61 2.95 -3.75
CA SER A 170 16.11 1.93 -2.83
C SER A 170 16.10 0.54 -3.46
N LEU A 171 15.04 0.16 -4.20
CA LEU A 171 14.92 -1.11 -4.91
C LEU A 171 15.98 -1.24 -6.02
N VAL A 172 16.12 -0.21 -6.86
CA VAL A 172 17.13 -0.19 -7.94
C VAL A 172 18.55 -0.25 -7.37
N SER A 173 18.84 0.59 -6.36
CA SER A 173 20.16 0.59 -5.72
C SER A 173 20.42 -0.72 -4.97
N GLY A 174 19.40 -1.33 -4.36
CA GLY A 174 19.47 -2.61 -3.66
C GLY A 174 19.88 -3.75 -4.58
N VAL A 175 19.21 -3.91 -5.73
CA VAL A 175 19.56 -4.91 -6.74
C VAL A 175 20.99 -4.68 -7.25
N TRP A 176 21.35 -3.45 -7.60
CA TRP A 176 22.70 -3.13 -8.08
C TRP A 176 23.79 -3.38 -7.03
N LEU A 177 23.49 -3.11 -5.76
CA LEU A 177 24.40 -3.37 -4.63
C LEU A 177 24.49 -4.85 -4.31
N TRP A 178 23.43 -5.64 -4.49
CA TRP A 178 23.41 -7.08 -4.23
C TRP A 178 24.06 -7.88 -5.37
N TRP A 179 23.90 -7.43 -6.60
CA TRP A 179 24.30 -8.13 -7.84
C TRP A 179 25.70 -8.80 -7.73
N PRO A 180 25.79 -10.14 -7.85
CA PRO A 180 27.05 -10.85 -7.70
C PRO A 180 28.04 -10.46 -8.81
N ARG A 181 29.29 -10.13 -8.45
CA ARG A 181 30.37 -9.84 -9.41
C ARG A 181 31.43 -10.94 -9.40
N GLY A 182 31.68 -11.58 -10.55
CA GLY A 182 32.72 -12.59 -10.76
C GLY A 182 32.53 -13.40 -12.06
N LYS A 183 33.58 -14.08 -12.54
CA LYS A 183 33.56 -14.86 -13.80
C LYS A 183 32.90 -16.26 -13.70
N ARG A 184 32.31 -16.62 -12.55
CA ARG A 184 31.78 -18.00 -12.35
C ARG A 184 30.33 -18.09 -12.83
N PRO A 185 29.99 -19.06 -13.70
CA PRO A 185 28.67 -19.15 -14.36
C PRO A 185 27.52 -19.51 -13.41
N ASP A 186 27.79 -20.22 -12.33
CA ASP A 186 26.81 -20.76 -11.38
C ASP A 186 26.46 -19.81 -10.21
N ARG A 187 27.05 -18.61 -10.17
CA ARG A 187 26.94 -17.69 -9.03
C ARG A 187 25.56 -17.06 -8.89
N TRP A 188 24.86 -16.83 -10.00
CA TRP A 188 23.49 -16.29 -10.02
C TRP A 188 22.53 -17.24 -9.32
N ARG A 189 22.62 -18.54 -9.65
CA ARG A 189 21.82 -19.60 -9.04
C ARG A 189 22.09 -19.72 -7.54
N ARG A 190 23.35 -19.66 -7.10
CA ARG A 190 23.70 -19.68 -5.66
C ARG A 190 23.30 -18.40 -4.90
N ALA A 191 23.10 -17.28 -5.59
CA ALA A 191 22.65 -16.04 -4.98
C ALA A 191 21.12 -16.02 -4.78
N LEU A 192 20.38 -16.58 -5.74
CA LEU A 192 18.91 -16.68 -5.72
C LEU A 192 18.40 -17.87 -4.91
N LEU A 193 19.17 -18.96 -4.86
CA LEU A 193 18.90 -20.14 -4.03
C LEU A 193 19.95 -20.18 -2.92
N PRO A 194 19.80 -19.39 -1.84
CA PRO A 194 20.56 -19.68 -0.64
C PRO A 194 20.11 -21.06 -0.19
N GLY A 195 20.98 -22.06 -0.37
CA GLY A 195 20.73 -23.40 0.16
C GLY A 195 20.33 -23.30 1.63
N TRP A 196 19.62 -24.32 2.14
CA TRP A 196 19.00 -24.39 3.47
C TRP A 196 19.96 -24.07 4.64
N GLN A 197 21.25 -23.90 4.36
CA GLN A 197 22.30 -23.41 5.26
C GLN A 197 22.11 -21.97 5.80
N CYS A 198 21.17 -21.17 5.28
CA CYS A 198 20.77 -19.89 5.90
C CYS A 198 20.00 -20.05 7.22
N LEU A 199 19.50 -21.26 7.53
CA LEU A 199 18.71 -21.56 8.72
C LEU A 199 19.52 -22.04 9.94
N GLY A 200 20.84 -22.27 9.86
CA GLY A 200 21.55 -22.82 11.04
C GLY A 200 23.08 -22.76 11.14
N LEU A 201 23.86 -22.43 10.09
CA LEU A 201 25.33 -22.68 10.10
C LEU A 201 26.22 -21.45 9.83
N LYS A 202 25.66 -20.25 9.70
CA LYS A 202 26.44 -19.02 9.46
C LYS A 202 26.52 -18.14 10.71
N PRO A 203 27.60 -17.35 10.89
CA PRO A 203 27.69 -16.37 11.97
C PRO A 203 26.45 -15.46 11.98
N TYR A 204 25.91 -15.17 13.16
CA TYR A 204 24.68 -14.39 13.37
C TYR A 204 24.59 -13.12 12.49
N ALA A 205 25.71 -12.43 12.26
CA ALA A 205 25.80 -11.23 11.43
C ALA A 205 25.69 -11.43 9.90
N ARG A 206 25.68 -12.67 9.41
CA ARG A 206 25.36 -13.00 8.01
C ARG A 206 23.88 -13.34 7.84
N ARG A 207 23.21 -13.85 8.88
CA ARG A 207 21.79 -14.22 8.84
C ARG A 207 20.88 -13.06 8.46
N TRP A 208 20.96 -11.94 9.17
CA TRP A 208 20.13 -10.75 8.91
C TRP A 208 20.33 -10.17 7.50
N ARG A 209 21.58 -10.18 7.02
CA ARG A 209 21.90 -9.73 5.66
C ARG A 209 21.34 -10.68 4.60
N ASP A 210 21.43 -11.98 4.84
CA ASP A 210 20.91 -12.99 3.92
C ASP A 210 19.37 -12.90 3.86
N ILE A 211 18.68 -12.73 5.00
CA ILE A 211 17.22 -12.45 5.04
C ILE A 211 16.89 -11.18 4.28
N HIS A 212 17.55 -10.05 4.60
CA HIS A 212 17.30 -8.77 3.93
C HIS A 212 17.43 -8.88 2.41
N ASN A 213 18.50 -9.52 1.92
CA ASN A 213 18.73 -9.69 0.50
C ASN A 213 17.69 -10.61 -0.15
N LEU A 214 17.36 -11.75 0.49
CA LEU A 214 16.39 -12.70 -0.05
C LEU A 214 14.99 -12.08 -0.11
N SER A 215 14.57 -11.39 0.95
CA SER A 215 13.33 -10.63 1.00
C SER A 215 13.25 -9.59 -0.11
N ALA A 216 14.32 -8.81 -0.31
CA ALA A 216 14.35 -7.76 -1.33
C ALA A 216 14.30 -8.33 -2.75
N VAL A 217 14.96 -9.46 -3.01
CA VAL A 217 14.99 -10.07 -4.34
C VAL A 217 13.70 -10.83 -4.66
N ALA A 218 13.16 -11.58 -3.69
CA ALA A 218 11.94 -12.37 -3.89
C ALA A 218 10.72 -11.51 -4.25
N LEU A 219 10.62 -10.30 -3.68
CA LEU A 219 9.50 -9.39 -3.89
C LEU A 219 9.87 -8.14 -4.68
N TRP A 220 11.04 -8.11 -5.33
CA TRP A 220 11.51 -6.94 -6.07
C TRP A 220 10.51 -6.47 -7.12
N LEU A 221 9.98 -7.40 -7.93
CA LEU A 221 9.03 -7.07 -8.99
C LEU A 221 7.68 -6.59 -8.43
N PRO A 222 6.98 -7.33 -7.54
CA PRO A 222 5.77 -6.83 -6.89
C PRO A 222 5.96 -5.46 -6.25
N MET A 223 7.01 -5.27 -5.44
CA MET A 223 7.26 -3.98 -4.77
C MET A 223 7.52 -2.84 -5.75
N THR A 224 8.19 -3.11 -6.87
CA THR A 224 8.44 -2.11 -7.91
C THR A 224 7.14 -1.68 -8.56
N LEU A 225 6.27 -2.63 -8.92
CA LEU A 225 4.96 -2.34 -9.51
C LEU A 225 4.10 -1.52 -8.54
N LEU A 226 4.03 -1.94 -7.28
CA LEU A 226 3.29 -1.22 -6.23
C LEU A 226 3.82 0.20 -6.01
N ALA A 227 5.14 0.39 -5.97
CA ALA A 227 5.73 1.72 -5.80
C ALA A 227 5.42 2.63 -6.99
N VAL A 228 5.57 2.13 -8.23
CA VAL A 228 5.26 2.90 -9.44
C VAL A 228 3.79 3.30 -9.48
N THR A 229 2.88 2.36 -9.23
CA THR A 229 1.45 2.65 -9.28
C THR A 229 1.00 3.53 -8.13
N GLY A 230 1.56 3.34 -6.93
CA GLY A 230 1.28 4.18 -5.76
C GLY A 230 1.70 5.63 -5.96
N VAL A 231 2.90 5.87 -6.50
CA VAL A 231 3.38 7.22 -6.85
C VAL A 231 2.41 7.88 -7.85
N TRP A 232 2.01 7.16 -8.89
CA TRP A 232 1.08 7.68 -9.89
C TRP A 232 -0.30 8.00 -9.28
N LEU A 233 -0.85 7.14 -8.42
CA LEU A 233 -2.15 7.35 -7.76
C LEU A 233 -2.14 8.52 -6.77
N CYS A 234 -1.00 8.77 -6.13
CA CYS A 234 -0.84 9.91 -5.22
C CYS A 234 -0.84 11.25 -5.96
N VAL A 235 -0.30 11.31 -7.19
CA VAL A 235 -0.12 12.58 -7.91
C VAL A 235 -0.40 12.45 -9.42
N PRO A 236 -1.60 12.01 -9.83
CA PRO A 236 -1.90 11.64 -11.21
C PRO A 236 -1.84 12.84 -12.18
N MET A 237 -2.24 14.02 -11.70
CA MET A 237 -2.24 15.27 -12.49
C MET A 237 -0.83 15.71 -12.93
N MET A 238 0.22 15.25 -12.25
CA MET A 238 1.59 15.53 -12.67
C MET A 238 2.04 14.67 -13.86
N PHE A 239 1.32 13.58 -14.16
CA PHE A 239 1.70 12.61 -15.18
C PHE A 239 0.72 12.56 -16.37
N ALA A 240 -0.54 12.93 -16.15
CA ALA A 240 -1.61 12.76 -17.12
C ALA A 240 -2.64 13.91 -17.04
N GLY A 241 -3.15 14.34 -18.20
CA GLY A 241 -4.32 15.21 -18.28
C GLY A 241 -5.59 14.48 -17.81
N GLU A 242 -6.70 15.21 -17.65
CA GLU A 242 -7.94 14.67 -17.05
C GLU A 242 -8.47 13.42 -17.76
N GLU A 243 -8.42 13.40 -19.09
CA GLU A 243 -8.93 12.30 -19.90
C GLU A 243 -8.11 11.02 -19.71
N ALA A 244 -6.78 11.12 -19.78
CA ALA A 244 -5.88 10.01 -19.52
C ALA A 244 -6.01 9.52 -18.06
N MET A 245 -6.24 10.42 -17.10
CA MET A 245 -6.49 10.04 -15.71
C MET A 245 -7.75 9.18 -15.57
N ARG A 246 -8.87 9.55 -16.22
CA ARG A 246 -10.13 8.77 -16.16
C ARG A 246 -9.94 7.35 -16.68
N SER A 247 -9.17 7.18 -17.74
CA SER A 247 -8.92 5.88 -18.37
C SER A 247 -7.88 5.03 -17.63
N LEU A 248 -6.82 5.64 -17.09
CA LEU A 248 -5.71 4.92 -16.47
C LEU A 248 -5.92 4.63 -14.98
N LYS A 249 -6.68 5.47 -14.26
CA LYS A 249 -6.88 5.30 -12.82
C LYS A 249 -7.41 3.92 -12.43
N PRO A 250 -8.41 3.32 -13.12
CA PRO A 250 -8.86 1.97 -12.81
C PRO A 250 -7.76 0.93 -12.97
N VAL A 251 -6.98 1.01 -14.05
CA VAL A 251 -5.87 0.08 -14.33
C VAL A 251 -4.79 0.18 -13.26
N PHE A 252 -4.36 1.40 -12.92
CA PHE A 252 -3.35 1.63 -11.89
C PHE A 252 -3.84 1.20 -10.51
N SER A 253 -5.11 1.43 -10.20
CA SER A 253 -5.72 0.99 -8.93
C SER A 253 -5.76 -0.53 -8.84
N GLU A 254 -6.10 -1.22 -9.94
CA GLU A 254 -6.14 -2.69 -9.98
C GLU A 254 -4.74 -3.30 -9.87
N ILE A 255 -3.74 -2.74 -10.56
CA ILE A 255 -2.33 -3.17 -10.38
C ILE A 255 -1.89 -2.92 -8.93
N HIS A 256 -2.26 -1.79 -8.34
CA HIS A 256 -1.85 -1.48 -6.96
C HIS A 256 -2.53 -2.36 -5.91
N ALA A 257 -3.80 -2.72 -6.12
CA ALA A 257 -4.58 -3.51 -5.17
C ALA A 257 -4.37 -5.02 -5.31
N SER A 258 -4.18 -5.51 -6.54
CA SER A 258 -4.19 -6.94 -6.84
C SER A 258 -3.13 -7.36 -7.86
N LEU A 259 -2.25 -6.46 -8.33
CA LEU A 259 -1.34 -6.70 -9.45
C LEU A 259 -2.04 -7.18 -10.73
N MET A 260 -3.36 -6.98 -10.85
CA MET A 260 -4.23 -7.58 -11.89
C MET A 260 -4.24 -9.12 -11.89
N LEU A 261 -3.90 -9.75 -10.77
CA LEU A 261 -3.84 -11.21 -10.62
C LEU A 261 -4.90 -11.74 -9.62
N GLY A 262 -5.90 -10.92 -9.28
CA GLY A 262 -6.96 -11.27 -8.34
C GLY A 262 -6.41 -11.68 -6.97
N ALA A 263 -6.93 -12.75 -6.39
CA ALA A 263 -6.55 -13.25 -5.06
C ALA A 263 -5.05 -13.59 -4.93
N VAL A 264 -4.44 -14.10 -6.01
CA VAL A 264 -3.00 -14.40 -6.02
C VAL A 264 -2.19 -13.11 -5.88
N GLY A 265 -2.57 -12.08 -6.62
CA GLY A 265 -1.86 -10.81 -6.52
C GLY A 265 -2.16 -10.05 -5.24
N GLN A 266 -3.38 -10.12 -4.70
CA GLN A 266 -3.68 -9.63 -3.34
C GLN A 266 -2.76 -10.27 -2.29
N THR A 267 -2.53 -11.59 -2.38
CA THR A 267 -1.58 -12.29 -1.51
C THR A 267 -0.16 -11.72 -1.67
N LEU A 268 0.28 -11.46 -2.90
CA LEU A 268 1.57 -10.83 -3.16
C LEU A 268 1.66 -9.40 -2.62
N VAL A 269 0.58 -8.62 -2.67
CA VAL A 269 0.51 -7.27 -2.09
C VAL A 269 0.66 -7.34 -0.56
N VAL A 270 -0.08 -8.23 0.10
CA VAL A 270 0.05 -8.45 1.55
C VAL A 270 1.47 -8.87 1.91
N LEU A 271 2.05 -9.82 1.18
CA LEU A 271 3.43 -10.25 1.40
C LEU A 271 4.43 -9.10 1.19
N ALA A 272 4.26 -8.26 0.16
CA ALA A 272 5.10 -7.09 -0.08
C ALA A 272 5.04 -6.09 1.09
N GLY A 273 3.84 -5.82 1.61
CA GLY A 273 3.63 -4.96 2.77
C GLY A 273 4.28 -5.49 4.06
N VAL A 274 4.13 -6.79 4.34
CA VAL A 274 4.78 -7.44 5.50
C VAL A 274 6.30 -7.47 5.35
N PHE A 275 6.80 -7.78 4.15
CA PHE A 275 8.23 -7.84 3.90
C PHE A 275 8.92 -6.49 3.97
N LEU A 276 8.19 -5.38 3.82
CA LEU A 276 8.75 -4.05 4.06
C LEU A 276 9.19 -3.86 5.52
N VAL A 277 8.38 -4.36 6.46
CA VAL A 277 8.75 -4.39 7.89
C VAL A 277 9.98 -5.26 8.09
N VAL A 278 10.01 -6.44 7.46
CA VAL A 278 11.16 -7.36 7.54
C VAL A 278 12.43 -6.70 6.99
N LEU A 279 12.35 -6.01 5.85
CA LEU A 279 13.47 -5.30 5.23
C LEU A 279 13.99 -4.19 6.15
N TYR A 280 13.10 -3.41 6.74
CA TYR A 280 13.48 -2.36 7.69
C TYR A 280 14.16 -2.94 8.93
N ALA A 281 13.53 -3.93 9.59
CA ALA A 281 14.05 -4.56 10.80
C ALA A 281 15.40 -5.25 10.57
N THR A 282 15.52 -6.02 9.47
CA THR A 282 16.78 -6.70 9.11
C THR A 282 17.87 -5.70 8.73
N GLY A 283 17.53 -4.61 8.04
CA GLY A 283 18.45 -3.52 7.70
C GLY A 283 19.00 -2.81 8.94
N LEU A 284 18.12 -2.48 9.89
CA LEU A 284 18.47 -1.89 11.18
C LEU A 284 19.37 -2.84 11.99
N ALA A 285 19.04 -4.12 12.05
CA ALA A 285 19.85 -5.13 12.74
C ALA A 285 21.27 -5.24 12.15
N VAL A 286 21.40 -5.27 10.81
CA VAL A 286 22.70 -5.30 10.12
C VAL A 286 23.53 -4.05 10.43
N TRP A 287 22.88 -2.88 10.47
CA TRP A 287 23.55 -1.62 10.81
C TRP A 287 24.04 -1.62 12.27
N TRP A 288 23.17 -2.00 13.20
CA TRP A 288 23.45 -2.03 14.64
C TRP A 288 24.64 -2.93 14.96
N GLN A 289 24.65 -4.15 14.42
CA GLN A 289 25.75 -5.11 14.61
C GLN A 289 27.09 -4.62 14.07
N LYS A 290 27.07 -3.90 12.93
CA LYS A 290 28.30 -3.33 12.38
C LYS A 290 28.83 -2.19 13.27
N LYS A 291 27.92 -1.39 13.85
CA LYS A 291 28.27 -0.31 14.77
C LYS A 291 28.88 -0.85 16.07
N THR A 292 28.30 -1.89 16.66
CA THR A 292 28.83 -2.50 17.89
C THR A 292 30.20 -3.15 17.68
N ARG A 293 30.39 -3.89 16.58
CA ARG A 293 31.68 -4.54 16.28
C ARG A 293 32.81 -3.55 16.02
N ASN A 294 32.51 -2.39 15.44
CA ASN A 294 33.49 -1.33 15.23
C ASN A 294 33.85 -0.59 16.53
N ARG A 295 32.96 -0.60 17.54
CA ARG A 295 33.24 -0.03 18.86
C ARG A 295 34.15 -0.95 19.67
N SER A 296 33.86 -2.26 19.67
CA SER A 296 34.67 -3.27 20.39
C SER A 296 36.07 -3.51 19.80
N SER A 297 36.33 -3.08 18.56
CA SER A 297 37.66 -3.16 17.95
C SER A 297 38.51 -1.91 18.20
N ASN A 298 37.91 -0.85 18.72
CA ASN A 298 38.55 0.44 18.98
C ASN A 298 38.70 0.72 20.49
N SER A 299 38.27 -0.24 21.34
CA SER A 299 38.49 -0.31 22.79
C SER A 299 39.55 -1.37 23.07
#